data_AF-A0A2G2I0X0-F1
#
_entry.id   AF-A0A2G2I0X0-F1
#
_cell.length_a   1.000
_cell.length_b   1.000
_cell.length_c   1.000
_cell.angle_alpha   90.00
_cell.angle_beta   90.00
_cell.angle_gamma   90.00
#
_symmetry.space_group_name_H-M   'P 1'
#
loop_
_entity.id
_entity.type
_entity.pdbx_description
1 polymer ?
#
loop_
_entity_poly.entity_id
_entity_poly.type
_entity_poly.pdbx_seq_one_letter_code
_entity_poly.pdbx_strand_id
1 'polypeptide(L)'
;MTIKRTCLTLAAALAFLGGCQSVEGESESPARPEPARQVSAAEAALAAKGLAPAVSVIPQSGIGAQTLASDECGLFLWSKTDPDRLIFFQRAASGQARLKIADETVDAVQASNGGRIFGQFMTEQLFLAPGGEQVEVRFEPGEELQGGQRIEDGRMTITAEEGWRTVIPVLGVRACKP
;
A
#
# COMPACT_ATOMS: atom_id res chain seq x y z
N MET A 1 -38.06 45.31 -29.70
CA MET A 1 -37.93 44.83 -31.09
C MET A 1 -38.33 43.35 -31.08
N THR A 2 -39.49 43.07 -31.66
CA THR A 2 -40.19 41.78 -31.64
C THR A 2 -39.77 40.97 -32.86
N ILE A 3 -39.52 39.66 -32.76
CA ILE A 3 -39.84 38.68 -33.82
C ILE A 3 -40.14 37.32 -33.14
N LYS A 4 -41.40 36.91 -33.31
CA LYS A 4 -41.94 35.55 -33.17
C LYS A 4 -41.85 34.85 -34.53
N ARG A 5 -41.66 33.53 -34.55
CA ARG A 5 -42.22 32.52 -35.52
C ARG A 5 -41.72 31.12 -35.09
N THR A 6 -42.53 30.25 -34.46
CA THR A 6 -43.61 29.39 -35.00
C THR A 6 -43.03 28.35 -36.00
N CYS A 7 -42.73 27.12 -35.59
CA CYS A 7 -43.58 25.90 -35.44
C CYS A 7 -43.70 25.06 -36.72
N LEU A 8 -43.24 23.79 -36.70
CA LEU A 8 -43.84 22.57 -37.30
C LEU A 8 -42.88 21.37 -37.02
N THR A 9 -43.02 20.60 -35.94
CA THR A 9 -43.73 19.29 -35.84
C THR A 9 -43.63 18.35 -37.04
N LEU A 10 -42.89 17.23 -36.86
CA LEU A 10 -43.28 15.93 -37.37
C LEU A 10 -43.06 14.88 -36.27
N ALA A 11 -44.15 14.29 -35.81
CA ALA A 11 -44.18 13.15 -34.92
C ALA A 11 -44.28 11.87 -35.76
N ALA A 12 -43.60 10.81 -35.35
CA ALA A 12 -43.99 9.44 -35.67
C ALA A 12 -43.70 8.57 -34.45
N ALA A 13 -44.77 8.19 -33.78
CA ALA A 13 -44.81 7.28 -32.65
C ALA A 13 -44.61 5.83 -33.12
N LEU A 14 -43.94 5.03 -32.29
CA LEU A 14 -44.09 3.58 -32.27
C LEU A 14 -44.08 3.13 -30.82
N ALA A 15 -45.28 2.77 -30.36
CA ALA A 15 -45.55 2.16 -29.07
C ALA A 15 -45.23 0.66 -29.15
N PHE A 16 -44.52 0.15 -28.17
CA PHE A 16 -44.63 -1.25 -27.76
C PHE A 16 -45.08 -1.31 -26.31
N LEU A 17 -46.33 -1.76 -26.14
CA LEU A 17 -46.93 -2.18 -24.89
C LEU A 17 -46.55 -3.64 -24.64
N GLY A 18 -46.01 -3.89 -23.46
CA GLY A 18 -45.84 -5.19 -22.82
C GLY A 18 -44.95 -4.95 -21.60
N GLY A 19 -45.31 -5.20 -20.36
CA GLY A 19 -46.39 -5.97 -19.78
C GLY A 19 -45.83 -6.51 -18.46
N CYS A 20 -46.43 -6.08 -17.35
CA CYS A 20 -46.46 -6.72 -16.03
C CYS A 20 -45.17 -7.19 -15.29
N GLN A 21 -44.97 -6.48 -14.18
CA GLN A 21 -44.78 -6.96 -12.82
C GLN A 21 -43.37 -7.12 -12.26
N SER A 22 -43.14 -6.24 -11.27
CA SER A 22 -42.10 -6.25 -10.25
C SER A 22 -41.96 -7.62 -9.61
N VAL A 23 -40.75 -8.15 -9.64
CA VAL A 23 -40.28 -9.12 -8.65
C VAL A 23 -39.34 -8.35 -7.74
N GLU A 24 -39.88 -7.87 -6.62
CA GLU A 24 -39.09 -7.68 -5.39
C GLU A 24 -38.74 -9.07 -4.89
N GLY A 25 -37.62 -9.57 -5.39
CA GLY A 25 -36.92 -10.72 -4.84
C GLY A 25 -35.62 -10.20 -4.29
N GLU A 26 -35.60 -9.92 -3.00
CA GLU A 26 -34.39 -9.75 -2.21
C GLU A 26 -33.64 -11.10 -2.28
N SER A 27 -32.86 -11.26 -3.36
CA SER A 27 -31.91 -12.35 -3.48
C SER A 27 -30.74 -11.96 -2.62
N GLU A 28 -30.85 -12.31 -1.34
CA GLU A 28 -29.72 -12.44 -0.46
C GLU A 28 -28.78 -13.45 -1.13
N SER A 29 -27.83 -12.90 -1.91
CA SER A 29 -26.76 -13.67 -2.52
C SER A 29 -26.05 -14.35 -1.36
N PRO A 30 -26.10 -15.69 -1.25
CA PRO A 30 -25.31 -16.34 -0.21
C PRO A 30 -23.88 -15.89 -0.40
N ALA A 31 -23.28 -15.36 0.67
CA ALA A 31 -21.87 -15.06 0.72
C ALA A 31 -21.16 -16.28 0.14
N ARG A 32 -20.53 -16.11 -1.03
CA ARG A 32 -19.73 -17.15 -1.65
C ARG A 32 -18.76 -17.60 -0.55
N PRO A 33 -18.78 -18.87 -0.13
CA PRO A 33 -17.82 -19.34 0.85
C PRO A 33 -16.45 -19.00 0.30
N GLU A 34 -15.72 -18.20 1.05
CA GLU A 34 -14.33 -17.88 0.78
C GLU A 34 -13.64 -19.21 0.49
N PRO A 35 -13.03 -19.41 -0.69
CA PRO A 35 -12.54 -20.72 -1.08
C PRO A 35 -11.52 -21.15 -0.02
N ALA A 36 -11.87 -22.20 0.72
CA ALA A 36 -11.00 -22.77 1.74
C ALA A 36 -9.62 -22.99 1.10
N ARG A 37 -8.61 -22.31 1.62
CA ARG A 37 -7.23 -22.37 1.14
C ARG A 37 -6.84 -23.84 1.00
N GLN A 38 -6.70 -24.30 -0.23
CA GLN A 38 -6.26 -25.66 -0.50
C GLN A 38 -4.78 -25.76 -0.16
N VAL A 39 -4.47 -26.36 1.00
CA VAL A 39 -3.11 -26.65 1.41
C VAL A 39 -2.51 -27.61 0.40
N SER A 40 -1.41 -27.21 -0.23
CA SER A 40 -0.74 -28.04 -1.24
C SER A 40 -0.17 -29.32 -0.62
N ALA A 41 -0.01 -30.37 -1.44
CA ALA A 41 0.66 -31.60 -1.00
C ALA A 41 2.08 -31.35 -0.49
N ALA A 42 2.74 -30.29 -0.98
CA ALA A 42 4.04 -29.84 -0.50
C ALA A 42 3.95 -29.28 0.92
N GLU A 43 3.02 -28.36 1.21
CA GLU A 43 2.82 -27.82 2.57
C GLU A 43 2.49 -28.93 3.59
N ALA A 44 1.67 -29.92 3.21
CA ALA A 44 1.38 -31.06 4.07
C ALA A 44 2.61 -31.93 4.37
N ALA A 45 3.47 -32.15 3.37
CA ALA A 45 4.71 -32.92 3.54
C ALA A 45 5.76 -32.18 4.40
N LEU A 46 5.82 -30.84 4.33
CA LEU A 46 6.65 -30.04 5.23
C LEU A 46 6.12 -30.06 6.67
N ALA A 47 4.80 -29.91 6.85
CA ALA A 47 4.17 -29.98 8.16
C ALA A 47 4.40 -31.34 8.85
N ALA A 48 4.34 -32.44 8.09
CA ALA A 48 4.65 -33.79 8.60
C ALA A 48 6.11 -33.95 9.07
N LYS A 49 7.01 -33.07 8.63
CA LYS A 49 8.41 -33.00 9.08
C LYS A 49 8.63 -31.98 10.21
N GLY A 50 7.56 -31.43 10.78
CA GLY A 50 7.62 -30.41 11.82
C GLY A 50 8.13 -29.05 11.32
N LEU A 51 8.17 -28.84 9.99
CA LEU A 51 8.58 -27.57 9.39
C LEU A 51 7.31 -26.72 9.18
N ALA A 52 7.19 -25.63 9.91
CA ALA A 52 6.13 -24.66 9.70
C ALA A 52 6.41 -23.84 8.41
N PRO A 53 5.38 -23.51 7.61
CA PRO A 53 5.54 -22.60 6.49
C PRO A 53 6.00 -21.22 7.00
N ALA A 54 6.86 -20.56 6.22
CA ALA A 54 7.29 -19.20 6.53
C ALA A 54 6.07 -18.27 6.60
N VAL A 55 5.97 -17.47 7.66
CA VAL A 55 4.93 -16.45 7.77
C VAL A 55 5.20 -15.39 6.69
N SER A 56 4.19 -15.12 5.86
CA SER A 56 4.34 -14.12 4.80
C SER A 56 4.35 -12.72 5.41
N VAL A 57 5.50 -12.07 5.38
CA VAL A 57 5.65 -10.66 5.81
C VAL A 57 5.45 -9.67 4.66
N ILE A 58 5.12 -10.14 3.45
CA ILE A 58 4.88 -9.29 2.28
C ILE A 58 3.55 -8.53 2.45
N PRO A 59 3.56 -7.19 2.39
CA PRO A 59 2.34 -6.38 2.49
C PRO A 59 1.31 -6.68 1.40
N GLN A 60 0.08 -7.04 1.79
CA GLN A 60 -1.04 -7.20 0.83
C GLN A 60 -1.84 -5.91 0.62
N SER A 61 -1.67 -4.92 1.50
CA SER A 61 -2.30 -3.59 1.46
C SER A 61 -1.29 -2.50 1.85
N GLY A 62 -1.67 -1.22 1.74
CA GLY A 62 -0.85 -0.08 2.17
C GLY A 62 -1.26 0.48 3.54
N ILE A 63 -0.41 1.33 4.13
CA ILE A 63 -0.68 2.08 5.38
C ILE A 63 -1.61 3.29 5.17
N GLY A 64 -2.07 3.52 3.93
CA GLY A 64 -2.88 4.68 3.56
C GLY A 64 -2.10 5.99 3.51
N ALA A 65 -2.78 7.09 3.16
CA ALA A 65 -2.17 8.41 3.07
C ALA A 65 -1.65 8.90 4.42
N GLN A 66 -0.47 9.54 4.43
CA GLN A 66 0.15 10.10 5.63
C GLN A 66 0.18 11.62 5.54
N THR A 67 0.02 12.28 6.69
CA THR A 67 -0.03 13.74 6.76
C THR A 67 1.21 14.29 7.42
N LEU A 68 1.68 15.44 6.91
CA LEU A 68 2.75 16.24 7.49
C LEU A 68 2.17 17.53 8.08
N ALA A 69 2.73 17.95 9.21
CA ALA A 69 2.56 19.31 9.73
C ALA A 69 3.31 20.33 8.83
N SER A 70 3.06 21.63 9.02
CA SER A 70 3.94 22.64 8.38
C SER A 70 5.36 22.50 8.88
N ASP A 71 6.31 22.81 8.00
CA ASP A 71 7.75 22.70 8.21
C ASP A 71 8.24 21.27 8.51
N GLU A 72 7.43 20.26 8.19
CA GLU A 72 7.77 18.86 8.40
C GLU A 72 8.11 18.16 7.09
N CYS A 73 9.12 17.30 7.13
CA CYS A 73 9.47 16.41 6.03
C CYS A 73 9.16 14.95 6.34
N GLY A 74 8.72 14.22 5.33
CA GLY A 74 8.45 12.80 5.36
C GLY A 74 9.24 12.03 4.32
N LEU A 75 9.63 10.81 4.67
CA LEU A 75 10.12 9.78 3.78
C LEU A 75 8.99 8.80 3.51
N PHE A 76 8.63 8.62 2.24
CA PHE A 76 7.53 7.78 1.81
C PHE A 76 8.06 6.71 0.86
N LEU A 77 7.79 5.43 1.16
CA LEU A 77 8.20 4.32 0.31
C LEU A 77 7.00 3.44 -0.05
N TRP A 78 6.85 3.19 -1.35
CA TRP A 78 5.85 2.32 -1.93
C TRP A 78 6.48 1.03 -2.42
N SER A 79 5.70 -0.05 -2.46
CA SER A 79 6.15 -1.26 -3.15
C SER A 79 6.39 -0.98 -4.63
N LYS A 80 7.54 -1.38 -5.17
CA LYS A 80 7.82 -1.25 -6.61
C LYS A 80 6.97 -2.21 -7.45
N THR A 81 6.49 -3.31 -6.86
CA THR A 81 5.63 -4.29 -7.53
C THR A 81 4.16 -3.89 -7.53
N ASP A 82 3.75 -3.02 -6.61
CA ASP A 82 2.41 -2.44 -6.54
C ASP A 82 2.51 -1.00 -5.98
N PRO A 83 2.66 0.00 -6.86
CA PRO A 83 2.89 1.39 -6.45
C PRO A 83 1.72 2.05 -5.73
N ASP A 84 0.54 1.45 -5.67
CA ASP A 84 -0.59 1.96 -4.88
C ASP A 84 -0.40 1.66 -3.38
N ARG A 85 0.54 0.77 -3.04
CA ARG A 85 0.83 0.37 -1.66
C ARG A 85 1.95 1.21 -1.07
N LEU A 86 1.58 2.27 -0.36
CA LEU A 86 2.51 2.91 0.59
C LEU A 86 2.74 1.92 1.73
N ILE A 87 3.98 1.48 1.92
CA ILE A 87 4.32 0.43 2.91
C ILE A 87 5.25 0.93 4.01
N PHE A 88 5.82 2.11 3.86
CA PHE A 88 6.68 2.73 4.85
C PHE A 88 6.50 4.25 4.82
N PHE A 89 6.44 4.85 6.01
CA PHE A 89 6.44 6.27 6.23
C PHE A 89 7.25 6.63 7.47
N GLN A 90 8.09 7.66 7.36
CA GLN A 90 8.87 8.18 8.48
C GLN A 90 8.86 9.70 8.44
N ARG A 91 8.59 10.33 9.57
CA ARG A 91 8.78 11.79 9.73
C ARG A 91 10.22 12.08 10.12
N ALA A 92 10.77 13.17 9.59
CA ALA A 92 12.11 13.62 9.91
C ALA A 92 12.31 13.74 11.42
N ALA A 93 13.47 13.29 11.92
CA ALA A 93 13.86 13.34 13.33
C ALA A 93 12.87 12.70 14.35
N SER A 94 11.91 11.88 13.89
CA SER A 94 10.92 11.26 14.79
C SER A 94 11.43 10.03 15.56
N GLY A 95 12.52 9.41 15.09
CA GLY A 95 13.05 8.15 15.63
C GLY A 95 12.11 6.95 15.44
N GLN A 96 11.05 7.09 14.63
CA GLN A 96 10.02 6.07 14.43
C GLN A 96 9.58 6.03 12.97
N ALA A 97 9.17 4.86 12.50
CA ALA A 97 8.54 4.69 11.20
C ALA A 97 7.22 3.94 11.35
N ARG A 98 6.24 4.32 10.54
CA ARG A 98 5.01 3.55 10.34
C ARG A 98 5.19 2.65 9.13
N LEU A 99 4.91 1.37 9.28
CA LEU A 99 5.15 0.36 8.25
C LEU A 99 4.00 -0.64 8.17
N LYS A 100 3.87 -1.25 7.00
CA LYS A 100 3.06 -2.44 6.78
C LYS A 100 3.96 -3.67 6.82
N ILE A 101 3.66 -4.62 7.70
CA ILE A 101 4.25 -5.97 7.72
C ILE A 101 3.08 -6.95 7.60
N ALA A 102 3.11 -7.81 6.58
CA ALA A 102 1.95 -8.64 6.24
C ALA A 102 0.68 -7.78 6.11
N ASP A 103 -0.35 -8.05 6.92
CA ASP A 103 -1.59 -7.27 6.97
C ASP A 103 -1.68 -6.29 8.15
N GLU A 104 -0.61 -6.16 8.93
CA GLU A 104 -0.58 -5.30 10.10
C GLU A 104 0.16 -3.99 9.83
N THR A 105 -0.45 -2.89 10.28
CA THR A 105 0.21 -1.58 10.31
C THR A 105 0.78 -1.38 11.70
N VAL A 106 2.10 -1.21 11.78
CA VAL A 106 2.81 -1.05 13.06
C VAL A 106 3.67 0.20 13.05
N ASP A 107 3.96 0.72 14.23
CA ASP A 107 4.96 1.77 14.44
C ASP A 107 6.23 1.09 15.00
N ALA A 108 7.35 1.17 14.26
CA ALA A 108 8.63 0.60 14.64
C ALA A 108 9.60 1.69 15.11
N VAL A 109 10.46 1.33 16.07
CA VAL A 109 11.44 2.24 16.65
C VAL A 109 12.75 2.14 15.89
N GLN A 110 13.35 3.27 15.55
CA GLN A 110 14.65 3.31 14.89
C GLN A 110 15.75 2.84 15.85
N ALA A 111 16.53 1.84 15.44
CA ALA A 111 17.63 1.28 16.21
C ALA A 111 19.00 1.78 15.74
N SER A 112 19.17 2.02 14.43
CA SER A 112 20.42 2.56 13.91
C SER A 112 20.23 3.31 12.59
N ASN A 113 21.22 4.15 12.29
CA ASN A 113 21.34 4.89 11.04
C ASN A 113 22.76 4.73 10.48
N GLY A 114 22.87 4.79 9.17
CA GLY A 114 24.14 4.71 8.45
C GLY A 114 24.03 5.26 7.03
N GLY A 115 25.08 5.06 6.24
CA GLY A 115 25.15 5.58 4.87
C GLY A 115 25.32 7.10 4.83
N ARG A 116 24.72 7.74 3.81
CA ARG A 116 24.83 9.17 3.53
C ARG A 116 23.61 9.92 4.05
N ILE A 117 23.77 11.23 4.23
CA ILE A 117 22.66 12.14 4.52
C ILE A 117 21.80 12.34 3.26
N PHE A 118 20.48 12.26 3.44
CA PHE A 118 19.45 12.53 2.44
C PHE A 118 18.41 13.48 3.02
N GLY A 119 18.68 14.79 2.91
CA GLY A 119 17.90 15.81 3.63
C GLY A 119 18.02 15.62 5.14
N GLN A 120 16.93 15.23 5.80
CA GLN A 120 16.88 14.96 7.24
C GLN A 120 16.82 13.46 7.57
N PHE A 121 17.10 12.61 6.58
CA PHE A 121 17.09 11.16 6.70
C PHE A 121 18.48 10.59 6.39
N MET A 122 18.71 9.35 6.78
CA MET A 122 19.91 8.60 6.45
C MET A 122 19.57 7.54 5.38
N THR A 123 20.48 7.28 4.45
CA THR A 123 20.21 6.34 3.33
C THR A 123 20.19 4.88 3.76
N GLU A 124 20.70 4.56 4.95
CA GLU A 124 20.58 3.25 5.58
C GLU A 124 20.01 3.41 6.98
N GLN A 125 18.95 2.66 7.28
CA GLN A 125 18.23 2.75 8.55
C GLN A 125 17.78 1.37 8.99
N LEU A 126 17.84 1.11 10.29
CA LEU A 126 17.32 -0.10 10.92
C LEU A 126 16.21 0.27 11.90
N PHE A 127 15.10 -0.46 11.83
CA PHE A 127 13.98 -0.34 12.75
C PHE A 127 13.66 -1.68 13.41
N LEU A 128 13.12 -1.63 14.63
CA LEU A 128 12.64 -2.78 15.39
C LEU A 128 11.12 -2.67 15.51
N ALA A 129 10.42 -3.63 14.91
CA ALA A 129 8.97 -3.72 15.00
C ALA A 129 8.55 -4.38 16.34
N PRO A 130 7.34 -4.10 16.84
CA PRO A 130 6.85 -4.68 18.10
C PRO A 130 6.76 -6.21 18.08
N GLY A 131 6.60 -6.84 16.91
CA GLY A 131 6.54 -8.28 16.73
C GLY A 131 7.92 -8.98 16.74
N GLY A 132 9.01 -8.24 16.95
CA GLY A 132 10.38 -8.77 16.96
C GLY A 132 11.09 -8.71 15.61
N GLU A 133 10.40 -8.29 14.55
CA GLU A 133 11.00 -8.16 13.23
C GLU A 133 12.00 -7.01 13.15
N GLN A 134 13.08 -7.25 12.43
CA GLN A 134 14.06 -6.23 12.07
C GLN A 134 13.78 -5.72 10.66
N VAL A 135 13.64 -4.41 10.51
CA VAL A 135 13.32 -3.77 9.23
C VAL A 135 14.49 -2.89 8.81
N GLU A 136 15.25 -3.35 7.81
CA GLU A 136 16.33 -2.59 7.19
C GLU A 136 15.79 -1.83 5.97
N VAL A 137 15.98 -0.51 5.95
CA VAL A 137 15.68 0.34 4.80
C VAL A 137 16.99 0.84 4.21
N ARG A 138 17.18 0.65 2.91
CA ARG A 138 18.33 1.16 2.16
C ARG A 138 17.88 1.78 0.84
N PHE A 139 18.43 2.92 0.46
CA PHE A 139 18.08 3.58 -0.79
C PHE A 139 19.16 4.52 -1.32
N GLU A 140 19.03 4.87 -2.61
CA GLU A 140 19.89 5.82 -3.30
C GLU A 140 19.11 7.11 -3.64
N PRO A 141 19.63 8.29 -3.25
CA PRO A 141 19.06 9.57 -3.68
C PRO A 141 19.06 9.71 -5.20
N GLY A 142 17.95 10.17 -5.76
CA GLY A 142 17.78 10.48 -7.18
C GLY A 142 17.59 11.98 -7.43
N GLU A 143 16.81 12.29 -8.46
CA GLU A 143 16.52 13.64 -8.92
C GLU A 143 15.85 14.52 -7.86
N GLU A 144 16.24 15.79 -7.78
CA GLU A 144 15.55 16.80 -6.97
C GLU A 144 14.19 17.14 -7.57
N LEU A 145 13.20 17.31 -6.68
CA LEU A 145 11.83 17.67 -7.06
C LEU A 145 11.46 19.00 -6.39
N GLN A 146 10.46 19.69 -6.91
CA GLN A 146 9.90 20.84 -6.20
C GLN A 146 9.31 20.36 -4.86
N GLY A 147 9.86 20.84 -3.74
CA GLY A 147 9.44 20.43 -2.39
C GLY A 147 9.91 19.04 -1.97
N GLY A 148 10.78 18.38 -2.75
CA GLY A 148 11.12 16.98 -2.52
C GLY A 148 12.40 16.51 -3.19
N GLN A 149 12.70 15.23 -3.03
CA GLN A 149 13.73 14.54 -3.80
C GLN A 149 13.31 13.09 -3.97
N ARG A 150 13.45 12.59 -5.20
CA ARG A 150 13.13 11.21 -5.56
C ARG A 150 14.16 10.24 -4.99
N ILE A 151 13.73 9.01 -4.75
CA ILE A 151 14.61 7.86 -4.54
C ILE A 151 14.74 7.12 -5.87
N GLU A 152 15.97 6.94 -6.33
CA GLU A 152 16.24 6.27 -7.61
C GLU A 152 16.07 4.75 -7.50
N ASP A 153 16.68 4.16 -6.47
CA ASP A 153 16.52 2.75 -6.13
C ASP A 153 16.46 2.58 -4.62
N GLY A 154 15.71 1.57 -4.16
CA GLY A 154 15.57 1.29 -2.75
C GLY A 154 15.06 -0.11 -2.46
N ARG A 155 15.35 -0.56 -1.24
CA ARG A 155 14.85 -1.83 -0.71
C ARG A 155 14.47 -1.68 0.76
N MET A 156 13.39 -2.35 1.12
CA MET A 156 13.03 -2.65 2.49
C MET A 156 13.24 -4.15 2.71
N THR A 157 14.02 -4.51 3.72
CA THR A 157 14.22 -5.90 4.12
C THR A 157 13.60 -6.13 5.47
N ILE A 158 12.69 -7.09 5.58
CA ILE A 158 12.12 -7.54 6.84
C ILE A 158 12.77 -8.88 7.18
N THR A 159 13.37 -8.95 8.37
CA THR A 159 13.87 -10.20 8.95
C THR A 159 12.95 -10.59 10.09
N ALA A 160 12.23 -11.70 9.94
CA ALA A 160 11.36 -12.25 10.97
C ALA A 160 12.19 -12.79 12.16
N GLU A 161 11.54 -13.03 13.30
CA GLU A 161 12.20 -13.52 14.51
C GLU A 161 12.90 -14.86 14.27
N GLU A 162 12.29 -15.74 13.48
CA GLU A 162 12.84 -17.04 13.10
C GLU A 162 13.96 -16.96 12.04
N GLY A 163 14.35 -15.76 11.62
CA GLY A 163 15.48 -15.50 10.71
C GLY A 163 15.13 -15.47 9.22
N TRP A 164 13.86 -15.63 8.85
CA TRP A 164 13.44 -15.49 7.45
C TRP A 164 13.59 -14.05 6.97
N ARG A 165 14.25 -13.88 5.83
CA ARG A 165 14.51 -12.56 5.23
C ARG A 165 13.66 -12.36 3.99
N THR A 166 12.84 -11.32 3.99
CA THR A 166 12.02 -10.89 2.85
C THR A 166 12.53 -9.55 2.36
N VAL A 167 12.84 -9.46 1.06
CA VAL A 167 13.32 -8.23 0.41
C VAL A 167 12.22 -7.68 -0.49
N ILE A 168 11.83 -6.44 -0.25
CA ILE A 168 10.81 -5.73 -1.01
C ILE A 168 11.49 -4.54 -1.71
N PRO A 169 11.58 -4.55 -3.06
CA PRO A 169 12.04 -3.39 -3.80
C PRO A 169 11.03 -2.24 -3.62
N VAL A 170 11.52 -1.03 -3.40
CA VAL A 170 10.67 0.13 -3.16
C VAL A 170 10.95 1.28 -4.13
N LEU A 171 9.91 2.05 -4.39
CA LEU A 171 9.98 3.40 -4.94
C LEU A 171 9.78 4.39 -3.80
N GLY A 172 10.30 5.61 -3.91
CA GLY A 172 10.06 6.57 -2.84
C GLY A 172 10.39 8.01 -3.14
N VAL A 173 10.01 8.85 -2.19
CA VAL A 173 10.27 10.29 -2.20
C VAL A 173 10.50 10.78 -0.77
N ARG A 174 11.42 11.73 -0.62
CA ARG A 174 11.42 12.64 0.52
C ARG A 174 10.65 13.89 0.12
N ALA A 175 9.58 14.22 0.83
CA ALA A 175 8.79 15.42 0.59
C ALA A 175 8.70 16.27 1.86
N CYS A 176 8.70 17.60 1.70
CA CYS A 176 8.57 18.56 2.79
C CYS A 176 7.32 19.40 2.57
N LYS A 177 6.57 19.64 3.64
CA LYS A 177 5.45 20.57 3.63
C LYS A 177 5.95 21.93 4.15
N PRO A 178 5.87 23.00 3.34
CA PRO A 178 6.27 24.34 3.76
C PRO A 178 5.26 24.98 4.72
#